data_AF-A0A4P6YG99-F1
#
_entry.id   AF-A0A4P6YG99-F1
#
_cell.length_a   1.000
_cell.length_b   1.000
_cell.length_c   1.000
_cell.angle_alpha   90.00
_cell.angle_beta   90.00
_cell.angle_gamma   90.00
#
_symmetry.space_group_name_H-M   'P 1'
#
loop_
_entity.id
_entity.type
_entity.pdbx_description
1 polymer ?
#
loop_
_entity_poly.entity_id
_entity_poly.type
_entity_poly.pdbx_seq_one_letter_code
_entity_poly.pdbx_strand_id
1 'polypeptide(L)'
;MKKQFVIANAFLTVAVLFSMLFQFVHSYGHLAKQLSEKECHHKYTSSQEITHQHHAFDYCFVCHFSVSSFVASETPHFQFQKTTLATEYSFFKSKEITQRFKGSLFALRAPPTFIV
;
A
#
# COMPACT_ATOMS: atom_id res chain seq x y z
N MET A 1 9.47 20.66 22.41
CA MET A 1 9.19 19.20 22.35
C MET A 1 9.19 18.64 20.93
N LYS A 2 8.47 19.22 19.95
CA LYS A 2 8.39 18.68 18.58
C LYS A 2 9.73 18.53 17.84
N LYS A 3 10.67 19.47 17.97
CA LYS A 3 12.00 19.41 17.31
C LYS A 3 12.88 18.24 17.77
N GLN A 4 12.85 17.91 19.07
CA GLN A 4 13.65 16.80 19.61
C GLN A 4 13.13 15.44 19.15
N PHE A 5 11.80 15.28 19.06
CA PHE A 5 11.19 14.09 18.47
C PHE A 5 11.52 13.91 16.99
N VAL A 6 11.59 15.01 16.22
CA VAL A 6 11.99 14.95 14.81
C VAL A 6 13.44 14.47 14.66
N ILE A 7 14.36 14.95 15.50
CA ILE A 7 15.76 14.52 15.47
C ILE A 7 15.88 13.04 15.86
N ALA A 8 15.17 12.61 16.92
CA ALA A 8 15.16 11.22 17.35
C ALA A 8 14.62 10.28 16.26
N ASN A 9 13.52 10.65 15.59
CA ASN A 9 12.98 9.88 14.47
C ASN A 9 13.94 9.85 13.27
N ALA A 10 14.57 10.97 12.93
CA ALA A 10 15.54 11.00 11.84
C ALA A 10 16.74 10.09 12.14
N PHE A 11 17.24 10.12 13.37
CA PHE A 11 18.32 9.23 13.80
C PHE A 11 17.90 7.76 13.74
N LEU A 12 16.69 7.42 14.20
CA LEU A 12 16.16 6.06 14.13
C LEU A 12 16.07 5.56 12.69
N THR A 13 15.56 6.39 11.76
CA THR A 13 15.49 6.04 10.34
C THR A 13 16.87 5.78 9.75
N VAL A 14 17.85 6.65 10.06
CA VAL A 14 19.24 6.47 9.60
C VAL A 14 19.84 5.19 10.17
N ALA A 15 19.61 4.90 11.45
CA ALA A 15 20.09 3.67 12.09
C ALA A 15 19.51 2.42 11.42
N VAL A 16 18.20 2.41 11.13
CA VAL A 16 17.53 1.30 10.42
C VAL A 16 18.13 1.11 9.02
N LEU A 17 18.30 2.19 8.25
CA LEU A 17 18.91 2.12 6.91
C LEU A 17 20.35 1.60 6.97
N PHE A 18 21.12 2.03 7.97
CA PHE A 18 22.49 1.57 8.16
C PHE A 18 22.53 0.07 8.49
N SER A 19 21.65 -0.40 9.37
CA SER A 19 21.53 -1.83 9.68
C SER A 19 21.19 -2.68 8.44
N MET A 20 20.24 -2.21 7.62
CA MET A 20 19.90 -2.88 6.36
C MET A 20 21.10 -2.94 5.42
N LEU A 21 21.80 -1.82 5.20
CA LEU A 21 22.98 -1.77 4.31
C LEU A 21 24.08 -2.73 4.75
N PHE A 22 24.35 -2.82 6.06
CA PHE A 22 25.33 -3.74 6.60
C PHE A 22 24.94 -5.22 6.36
N GLN A 23 23.66 -5.55 6.57
CA GLN A 23 23.14 -6.90 6.27
C GLN A 23 23.28 -7.26 4.79
N PHE A 24 23.04 -6.32 3.87
CA PHE A 24 23.21 -6.53 2.43
C PHE A 24 24.67 -6.80 2.05
N VAL A 25 25.61 -5.99 2.56
CA VAL A 25 27.05 -6.18 2.26
C VAL A 25 27.54 -7.54 2.77
N HIS A 26 27.13 -7.94 3.98
CA HIS A 26 27.47 -9.24 4.54
C HIS A 26 26.92 -10.39 3.67
N SER A 27 25.66 -10.28 3.23
CA SER A 27 25.04 -11.28 2.36
C SER A 27 25.79 -11.44 1.03
N TYR A 28 26.36 -10.35 0.48
CA TYR A 28 27.16 -10.43 -0.74
C TYR A 28 28.47 -11.20 -0.54
N GLY A 29 29.11 -11.04 0.62
CA GLY A 29 30.30 -11.82 0.98
C GLY A 29 30.01 -13.33 1.03
N HIS A 30 28.86 -13.72 1.59
CA HIS A 30 28.41 -15.11 1.54
C HIS A 30 28.15 -15.57 0.11
N LEU A 31 27.43 -14.80 -0.71
CA LEU A 31 27.16 -15.14 -2.10
C LEU A 31 28.45 -15.36 -2.91
N ALA A 32 29.43 -14.48 -2.74
CA ALA A 32 30.73 -14.59 -3.41
C ALA A 32 31.48 -15.86 -2.97
N LYS A 33 31.42 -16.22 -1.69
CA LYS A 33 31.99 -17.47 -1.17
C LYS A 33 31.30 -18.70 -1.78
N GLN A 34 29.96 -18.70 -1.86
CA GLN A 34 29.20 -19.78 -2.49
C GLN A 34 29.54 -19.94 -3.97
N LEU A 35 29.71 -18.84 -4.70
CA LEU A 35 30.08 -18.84 -6.13
C LEU A 35 31.53 -19.28 -6.36
N SER A 36 32.43 -19.00 -5.41
CA SER A 36 33.83 -19.39 -5.48
C SER A 36 34.09 -20.82 -5.01
N GLU A 37 33.16 -21.41 -4.27
CA GLU A 37 33.26 -22.79 -3.79
C GLU A 37 33.10 -23.74 -4.98
N LYS A 38 34.06 -24.66 -5.15
CA LYS A 38 34.05 -25.58 -6.29
C LYS A 38 32.95 -26.60 -6.10
N GLU A 39 32.07 -26.73 -7.09
CA GLU A 39 31.06 -27.80 -7.12
C GLU A 39 31.76 -29.16 -7.17
N CYS A 40 31.67 -29.92 -6.08
CA CYS A 40 32.27 -31.25 -5.98
C CYS A 40 31.37 -32.28 -6.67
N HIS A 41 31.65 -32.61 -7.94
CA HIS A 41 31.03 -33.75 -8.62
C HIS A 41 31.72 -35.06 -8.21
N HIS A 42 31.29 -35.62 -7.09
CA HIS A 42 31.76 -36.90 -6.60
C HIS A 42 30.81 -38.05 -6.97
N LYS A 43 31.38 -39.18 -7.40
CA LYS A 43 30.64 -40.41 -7.70
C LYS A 43 30.61 -41.28 -6.45
N TYR A 44 29.47 -41.30 -5.75
CA TYR A 44 29.28 -42.07 -4.52
C TYR A 44 29.73 -43.53 -4.68
N THR A 45 30.71 -43.95 -3.90
CA THR A 45 31.21 -45.35 -3.88
C THR A 45 30.69 -46.13 -2.67
N SER A 46 30.36 -45.45 -1.56
CA SER A 46 29.75 -46.09 -0.38
C SER A 46 28.95 -45.07 0.44
N SER A 47 27.91 -45.53 1.14
CA SER A 47 26.98 -44.69 1.92
C SER A 47 27.54 -44.13 3.24
N GLN A 48 28.84 -44.27 3.50
CA GLN A 48 29.49 -43.93 4.79
C GLN A 48 30.79 -43.14 4.64
N GLU A 49 30.83 -42.14 3.75
CA GLU A 49 31.97 -41.21 3.67
C GLU A 49 31.84 -40.09 4.72
N ILE A 50 32.51 -40.25 5.86
CA ILE A 50 32.52 -39.31 7.00
C ILE A 50 33.17 -37.96 6.63
N THR A 51 33.97 -37.91 5.56
CA THR A 51 34.65 -36.69 5.09
C THR A 51 33.76 -35.81 4.22
N HIS A 52 32.53 -36.23 3.93
CA HIS A 52 31.61 -35.47 3.09
C HIS A 52 30.84 -34.44 3.91
N GLN A 53 31.55 -33.40 4.35
CA GLN A 53 30.92 -32.25 4.96
C GLN A 53 30.28 -31.42 3.84
N HIS A 54 29.06 -31.79 3.44
CA HIS A 54 28.13 -30.81 2.89
C HIS A 54 27.87 -29.86 4.05
N HIS A 55 28.72 -28.85 4.21
CA HIS A 55 28.39 -27.70 5.00
C HIS A 55 27.11 -27.17 4.38
N ALA A 56 25.98 -27.57 4.97
CA ALA A 56 24.69 -27.01 4.67
C ALA A 56 24.89 -25.52 4.86
N PHE A 57 24.95 -24.80 3.73
CA PHE A 57 25.27 -23.38 3.62
C PHE A 57 24.93 -22.69 4.93
N ASP A 58 25.99 -22.38 5.70
CA ASP A 58 25.87 -22.00 7.11
C ASP A 58 24.72 -21.01 7.27
N TYR A 59 23.68 -21.42 7.99
CA TYR A 59 22.51 -20.57 8.24
C TYR A 59 22.99 -19.30 8.95
N CYS A 60 23.17 -18.22 8.18
CA CYS A 60 23.57 -16.95 8.73
C CYS A 60 22.33 -16.26 9.30
N PHE A 61 22.16 -16.35 10.63
CA PHE A 61 21.07 -15.69 11.35
C PHE A 61 21.02 -14.17 11.13
N VAL A 62 22.13 -13.57 10.71
CA VAL A 62 22.22 -12.13 10.38
C VAL A 62 21.62 -11.83 9.00
N CYS A 63 21.81 -12.71 8.02
CA CYS A 63 21.27 -12.55 6.66
C CYS A 63 19.84 -13.10 6.54
N HIS A 64 19.41 -13.99 7.44
CA HIS A 64 18.06 -14.55 7.48
C HIS A 64 17.06 -13.58 8.15
N PHE A 65 16.85 -12.41 7.54
CA PHE A 65 15.78 -11.50 7.95
C PHE A 65 14.62 -11.55 6.95
N SER A 66 13.39 -11.63 7.45
CA SER A 66 12.18 -11.54 6.64
C SER A 66 11.50 -10.20 6.88
N VAL A 67 11.31 -9.41 5.82
CA VAL A 67 10.52 -8.18 5.91
C VAL A 67 9.04 -8.57 5.90
N SER A 68 8.40 -8.57 7.07
CA SER A 68 6.95 -8.78 7.14
C SER A 68 6.25 -7.54 6.56
N SER A 69 5.26 -7.73 5.70
CA SER A 69 4.44 -6.65 5.13
C SER A 69 3.49 -5.98 6.13
N PHE A 70 3.78 -6.03 7.43
CA PHE A 70 2.97 -5.38 8.47
C PHE A 70 3.22 -3.86 8.43
N VAL A 71 2.70 -3.22 7.39
CA VAL A 71 2.37 -1.81 7.43
C VAL A 71 0.98 -1.76 8.05
N ALA A 72 0.86 -1.20 9.26
CA ALA A 72 -0.44 -0.88 9.81
C ALA A 72 -1.14 0.04 8.80
N SER A 73 -2.03 -0.52 7.99
CA SER A 73 -2.84 0.25 7.07
C SER A 73 -3.86 1.01 7.91
N GLU A 74 -3.49 2.22 8.33
CA GLU A 74 -4.51 3.21 8.68
C GLU A 74 -5.28 3.46 7.40
N THR A 75 -6.42 2.78 7.25
CA THR A 75 -7.31 2.99 6.11
C THR A 75 -7.75 4.45 6.15
N PRO A 76 -7.40 5.26 5.13
CA PRO A 76 -7.82 6.66 5.13
C PRO A 76 -9.34 6.69 4.99
N HIS A 77 -10.03 7.05 6.07
CA HIS A 77 -11.46 7.30 6.03
C HIS A 77 -11.69 8.72 5.52
N PHE A 78 -12.45 8.88 4.45
CA PHE A 78 -12.95 10.19 4.04
C PHE A 78 -14.35 10.37 4.64
N GLN A 79 -14.59 11.50 5.30
CA GLN A 79 -15.93 11.87 5.75
C GLN A 79 -16.50 12.90 4.77
N PHE A 80 -17.54 12.52 4.02
CA PHE A 80 -18.31 13.48 3.23
C PHE A 80 -19.09 14.40 4.17
N GLN A 81 -18.71 15.68 4.22
CA GLN A 81 -19.55 16.70 4.82
C GLN A 81 -20.68 17.03 3.84
N LYS A 82 -21.90 16.63 4.19
CA LYS A 82 -23.11 17.00 3.43
C LYS A 82 -23.38 18.49 3.66
N THR A 83 -22.99 19.33 2.71
CA THR A 83 -23.37 20.75 2.73
C THR A 83 -24.87 20.84 2.49
N THR A 84 -25.64 21.10 3.54
CA THR A 84 -27.06 21.45 3.39
C THR A 84 -27.14 22.86 2.85
N LEU A 85 -27.25 22.99 1.53
CA LEU A 85 -27.68 24.23 0.91
C LEU A 85 -29.16 24.41 1.27
N ALA A 86 -29.47 25.42 2.08
CA ALA A 86 -30.83 25.87 2.25
C ALA A 86 -31.26 26.48 0.91
N THR A 87 -31.90 25.68 0.06
CA THR A 87 -32.60 26.20 -1.12
C THR A 87 -33.81 26.96 -0.58
N GLU A 88 -33.68 28.27 -0.43
CA GLU A 88 -34.85 29.11 -0.26
C GLU A 88 -35.72 28.95 -1.50
N TYR A 89 -36.98 28.55 -1.29
CA TYR A 89 -37.95 28.49 -2.36
C TYR A 89 -38.22 29.91 -2.83
N SER A 90 -37.67 30.31 -3.97
CA SER A 90 -38.07 31.56 -4.60
C SER A 90 -39.45 31.33 -5.23
N PHE A 91 -40.48 31.88 -4.60
CA PHE A 91 -41.79 32.01 -5.22
C PHE A 91 -41.70 33.12 -6.27
N PHE A 92 -41.00 32.85 -7.37
CA PHE A 92 -41.11 33.70 -8.53
C PHE A 92 -42.55 33.55 -9.03
N LYS A 93 -43.38 34.55 -8.76
CA LYS A 93 -44.70 34.67 -9.37
C LYS A 93 -44.44 34.85 -10.87
N SER A 94 -44.39 33.74 -11.60
CA SER A 94 -44.24 33.77 -13.05
C SER A 94 -45.35 34.67 -13.57
N LYS A 95 -45.00 35.84 -14.09
CA LYS A 95 -45.92 36.70 -14.80
C LYS A 95 -46.56 35.83 -15.87
N GLU A 96 -47.83 35.53 -15.67
CA GLU A 96 -48.80 34.99 -16.62
C GLU A 96 -48.18 34.10 -17.70
N ILE A 97 -48.33 32.77 -17.56
CA ILE A 97 -48.19 31.87 -18.71
C ILE A 97 -49.22 32.35 -19.73
N THR A 98 -48.77 33.15 -20.69
CA THR A 98 -49.61 33.53 -21.83
C THR A 98 -49.90 32.23 -22.55
N GLN A 99 -51.13 31.75 -22.42
CA GLN A 99 -51.64 30.52 -23.04
C GLN A 99 -51.73 30.68 -24.55
N ARG A 100 -50.60 30.91 -25.22
CA ARG A 100 -50.47 30.92 -26.66
C ARG A 100 -49.23 30.14 -27.07
N PHE A 101 -49.24 28.85 -26.72
CA PHE A 101 -48.40 27.88 -27.41
C PHE A 101 -49.22 27.26 -28.54
N LYS A 102 -48.84 27.56 -29.79
CA LYS A 102 -49.53 27.11 -31.01
C LYS A 102 -48.96 25.77 -31.53
N GLY A 103 -48.53 24.89 -30.62
CA GLY A 103 -47.89 23.61 -30.93
C GLY A 103 -48.19 22.51 -29.90
N SER A 104 -47.74 21.29 -30.16
CA SER A 104 -47.88 20.15 -29.23
C SER A 104 -46.84 20.24 -28.12
N LEU A 105 -47.26 20.52 -26.89
CA LEU A 105 -46.42 20.39 -25.70
C LEU A 105 -46.30 18.91 -25.32
N PHE A 106 -45.23 18.25 -25.74
CA PHE A 106 -44.86 16.90 -25.29
C PHE A 106 -44.24 16.88 -23.89
N ALA A 107 -44.71 17.73 -22.99
CA ALA A 107 -44.15 17.93 -21.67
C ALA A 107 -44.96 17.25 -20.55
N LEU A 108 -45.55 16.08 -20.80
CA LEU A 108 -46.09 15.25 -19.71
C LEU A 108 -45.88 13.75 -20.02
N ARG A 109 -44.72 13.22 -19.64
CA ARG A 109 -44.55 11.80 -19.29
C ARG A 109 -44.27 11.60 -17.80
N ALA A 110 -44.49 12.62 -16.98
CA ALA A 110 -44.45 12.47 -15.54
C ALA A 110 -45.84 12.08 -15.03
N PRO A 111 -45.96 11.09 -14.12
CA PRO A 111 -47.23 10.75 -13.49
C PRO A 111 -47.73 11.94 -12.65
N PRO A 112 -49.05 12.16 -12.58
CA PRO A 112 -49.63 13.28 -11.84
C PRO A 112 -49.29 13.16 -10.35
N THR A 113 -48.60 14.16 -9.80
CA THR A 113 -48.36 14.25 -8.37
C THR A 113 -49.60 14.82 -7.69
N PHE A 114 -50.29 14.00 -6.90
CA PHE A 114 -51.29 14.47 -5.96
C PHE A 114 -50.59 15.26 -4.85
N ILE A 115 -51.00 16.51 -4.66
CA ILE A 115 -50.70 17.29 -3.46
C ILE A 115 -51.96 17.20 -2.58
N VAL A 116 -51.78 16.73 -1.35
CA VAL A 116 -52.78 16.79 -0.26
C VAL A 116 -52.65 18.13 0.45
#